data_AF-A0A9D1D7U5-F1
#
_entry.id   AF-A0A9D1D7U5-F1
#
_cell.length_a   1.000
_cell.length_b   1.000
_cell.length_c   1.000
_cell.angle_alpha   90.00
_cell.angle_beta   90.00
_cell.angle_gamma   90.00
#
_symmetry.space_group_name_H-M   'P 1'
#
loop_
_entity.id
_entity.type
_entity.pdbx_description
1 polymer ?
#
loop_
_entity_poly.entity_id
_entity_poly.type
_entity_poly.pdbx_seq_one_letter_code
_entity_poly.pdbx_strand_id
1 'polypeptide(L)'
;MISHGKDVKVLCANANRPFAQGVCNALGMPMGNCTVTTFADGEVSVSINETVRGSDVFIVQSTCKPVNDNLMELLVMIDACKRASAGR
;
A
#
# COMPACT_ATOMS: atom_id res chain seq x y z
N MET A 1 12.32 20.93 -7.29
CA MET A 1 10.91 21.15 -7.59
C MET A 1 10.13 20.09 -6.82
N ILE A 2 9.39 20.47 -5.78
CA ILE A 2 8.65 19.50 -4.96
C ILE A 2 7.41 19.12 -5.77
N SER A 3 7.47 17.98 -6.45
CA SER A 3 6.32 17.42 -7.17
C SER A 3 5.24 17.12 -6.15
N HIS A 4 4.21 17.97 -6.09
CA HIS A 4 2.99 17.61 -5.35
C HIS A 4 2.28 16.55 -6.20
N GLY A 5 1.94 15.41 -5.59
CA GLY A 5 1.14 14.41 -6.27
C GLY A 5 -0.22 14.98 -6.65
N LYS A 6 -0.80 14.46 -7.73
CA LYS A 6 -2.12 14.85 -8.24
C LYS A 6 -3.21 14.72 -7.16
N ASP A 7 -3.09 13.69 -6.34
CA ASP A 7 -4.00 13.31 -5.27
C ASP A 7 -3.28 12.42 -4.24
N VAL A 8 -3.90 12.23 -3.07
CA VAL A 8 -3.38 11.35 -2.01
C VAL A 8 -4.06 9.99 -2.06
N LYS A 9 -3.27 8.92 -1.95
CA LYS A 9 -3.75 7.54 -1.86
C LYS A 9 -3.20 6.87 -0.60
N VAL A 10 -4.07 6.24 0.18
CA VAL A 10 -3.67 5.42 1.32
C VAL A 10 -3.93 3.97 0.99
N LEU A 11 -2.87 3.17 0.94
CA LEU A 11 -2.96 1.73 0.69
C LEU A 11 -2.56 0.95 1.95
N CYS A 12 -3.03 -0.28 2.08
CA CYS A 12 -2.71 -1.14 3.22
C CYS A 12 -2.40 -2.56 2.77
N ALA A 13 -1.35 -3.14 3.34
CA ALA A 13 -1.05 -4.57 3.24
C ALA A 13 -1.79 -5.34 4.36
N ASN A 14 -1.33 -6.51 4.79
CA ASN A 14 -2.15 -7.39 5.61
C ASN A 14 -1.98 -7.26 7.13
N ALA A 15 -0.95 -6.57 7.63
CA ALA A 15 -0.64 -6.59 9.06
C ALA A 15 -1.74 -6.00 9.96
N ASN A 16 -2.39 -4.91 9.52
CA ASN A 16 -3.45 -4.27 10.30
C ASN A 16 -4.40 -3.41 9.45
N ARG A 17 -5.26 -4.08 8.67
CA ARG A 17 -6.30 -3.39 7.86
C ARG A 17 -7.28 -2.55 8.68
N PRO A 18 -7.77 -2.97 9.87
CA PRO A 18 -8.64 -2.13 10.69
C PRO A 18 -8.02 -0.79 11.09
N PHE A 19 -6.74 -0.78 11.43
CA PHE A 19 -6.03 0.47 11.74
C PHE A 19 -5.92 1.39 10.54
N ALA A 20 -5.53 0.86 9.37
CA ALA A 20 -5.46 1.65 8.15
C ALA A 20 -6.82 2.22 7.75
N GLN A 21 -7.90 1.45 7.92
CA GLN A 21 -9.26 1.95 7.73
C GLN A 21 -9.60 3.09 8.70
N GLY A 22 -9.18 2.99 9.97
CA GLY A 22 -9.32 4.05 10.96
C GLY A 22 -8.61 5.35 10.55
N VAL A 23 -7.39 5.24 10.00
CA VAL A 23 -6.65 6.38 9.44
C VAL A 23 -7.42 7.02 8.28
N CYS A 24 -7.90 6.21 7.34
CA CYS A 24 -8.68 6.71 6.18
C CYS A 24 -9.97 7.41 6.64
N ASN A 25 -10.68 6.84 7.61
CA ASN A 25 -11.89 7.42 8.18
C ASN A 25 -11.60 8.78 8.85
N ALA A 26 -10.51 8.88 9.62
CA ALA A 26 -10.11 10.13 10.26
C ALA A 26 -9.71 11.22 9.25
N LEU A 27 -9.18 10.82 8.08
CA LEU A 27 -8.85 11.71 6.96
C LEU A 27 -10.05 12.02 6.05
N GLY A 28 -11.21 11.37 6.26
CA GLY A 28 -12.40 11.56 5.43
C GLY A 28 -12.24 11.06 3.98
N MET A 29 -11.38 10.06 3.75
CA MET A 29 -11.11 9.50 2.42
C MET A 29 -11.26 7.97 2.41
N PRO A 30 -11.55 7.35 1.25
CA PRO A 30 -11.56 5.89 1.14
C PRO A 30 -10.14 5.32 1.16
N MET A 31 -10.00 4.10 1.70
CA MET A 31 -8.78 3.30 1.54
C MET A 31 -8.66 2.86 0.08
N GLY A 32 -7.46 2.92 -0.47
CA GLY A 32 -7.21 2.56 -1.85
C GLY A 32 -7.36 1.06 -2.11
N ASN A 33 -7.70 0.74 -3.36
CA ASN A 33 -8.02 -0.61 -3.78
C ASN A 33 -6.74 -1.38 -4.16
N CYS A 34 -6.32 -2.28 -3.28
CA CYS A 34 -5.23 -3.21 -3.54
C CYS A 34 -5.54 -4.60 -2.98
N THR A 35 -5.00 -5.61 -3.67
CA THR A 35 -5.03 -7.00 -3.26
C THR A 35 -3.62 -7.42 -2.88
N VAL A 36 -3.44 -7.94 -1.66
CA VAL A 36 -2.17 -8.50 -1.16
C VAL A 36 -2.46 -9.93 -0.73
N THR A 37 -1.90 -10.90 -1.45
CA THR A 37 -2.15 -12.33 -1.27
C THR A 37 -0.83 -13.09 -1.24
N THR A 38 -0.89 -14.35 -0.83
CA THR A 38 0.27 -15.25 -0.82
C THR A 38 0.01 -16.41 -1.79
N PHE A 39 0.99 -16.72 -2.64
CA PHE A 39 0.96 -17.92 -3.48
C PHE A 39 1.17 -19.19 -2.64
N ALA A 40 0.91 -20.36 -3.23
CA ALA A 40 0.96 -21.64 -2.52
C ALA A 40 2.38 -22.00 -2.01
N ASP A 41 3.42 -21.42 -2.60
CA ASP A 41 4.82 -21.57 -2.22
C ASP A 41 5.28 -20.54 -1.15
N GLY A 42 4.39 -19.64 -0.73
CA GLY A 42 4.69 -18.60 0.25
C GLY A 42 5.13 -17.27 -0.35
N GLU A 43 5.23 -17.15 -1.68
CA GLU A 43 5.60 -15.87 -2.30
C GLU A 43 4.48 -14.83 -2.18
N VAL A 44 4.86 -13.59 -1.92
CA VAL A 44 3.91 -12.47 -1.81
C VAL A 44 3.53 -11.96 -3.19
N SER A 45 2.23 -11.77 -3.39
CA SER A 45 1.64 -11.19 -4.60
C SER A 45 0.88 -9.91 -4.26
N VAL A 46 1.19 -8.83 -4.98
CA VAL A 46 0.55 -7.52 -4.79
C VAL A 46 -0.02 -7.03 -6.12
N SER A 47 -1.29 -6.64 -6.10
CA SER A 47 -1.97 -6.00 -7.22
C SER A 47 -2.60 -4.69 -6.75
N ILE A 48 -2.21 -3.58 -7.38
CA ILE A 48 -2.83 -2.27 -7.18
C ILE A 48 -3.95 -2.15 -8.20
N ASN A 49 -5.21 -2.13 -7.74
CA ASN A 49 -6.39 -2.25 -8.59
C ASN A 49 -6.97 -0.87 -8.99
N GLU A 50 -6.17 0.18 -8.84
CA GLU A 50 -6.50 1.53 -9.28
C GLU A 50 -5.24 2.27 -9.74
N THR A 51 -5.40 3.37 -10.47
CA THR A 51 -4.25 4.17 -10.89
C THR A 51 -3.66 4.94 -9.70
N VAL A 52 -2.35 4.85 -9.54
CA VAL A 52 -1.55 5.63 -8.59
C VAL A 52 -0.58 6.57 -9.29
N ARG A 53 -0.68 6.69 -10.63
CA ARG A 53 0.27 7.48 -11.43
C ARG A 53 0.24 8.95 -11.01
N GLY A 54 1.39 9.43 -10.54
CA GLY A 54 1.57 10.81 -10.08
C GLY A 54 0.84 11.12 -8.77
N SER A 55 0.26 10.13 -8.08
CA SER A 55 -0.34 10.31 -6.76
C SER A 55 0.74 10.28 -5.67
N ASP A 56 0.45 10.92 -4.54
CA ASP A 56 1.22 10.76 -3.30
C ASP A 56 0.67 9.54 -2.55
N VAL A 57 1.44 8.46 -2.51
CA VAL A 57 1.01 7.16 -1.98
C VAL A 57 1.59 6.94 -0.59
N PHE A 58 0.70 6.66 0.37
CA PHE A 58 1.05 6.30 1.74
C PHE A 58 0.67 4.83 1.96
N ILE A 59 1.67 4.00 2.27
CA ILE A 59 1.45 2.58 2.56
C ILE A 59 1.42 2.40 4.08
N VAL A 60 0.31 1.89 4.60
CA VAL A 60 0.14 1.54 6.01
C VAL A 60 0.40 0.05 6.18
N GLN A 61 1.57 -0.30 6.72
CA GLN A 61 1.94 -1.66 7.05
C GLN A 61 2.83 -1.69 8.29
N SER A 62 2.41 -2.42 9.31
CA SER A 62 3.23 -2.69 10.49
C SER A 62 4.14 -3.89 10.21
N THR A 63 5.42 -3.79 10.54
CA THR A 63 6.35 -4.92 10.50
C THR A 63 6.29 -5.72 11.82
N CYS A 64 5.08 -6.04 12.28
CA CYS A 64 4.84 -6.87 13.46
C CYS A 64 4.79 -8.36 13.07
N LYS A 65 4.58 -9.27 14.04
CA LYS A 65 4.54 -10.71 13.75
C LYS A 65 3.39 -11.04 12.77
N PRO A 66 3.65 -11.82 11.70
CA PRO A 66 4.95 -12.36 11.27
C PRO A 66 5.81 -11.31 10.53
N VAL A 67 6.97 -10.99 11.12
CA VAL A 67 7.75 -9.78 10.77
C VAL A 67 8.24 -9.81 9.32
N ASN A 68 8.78 -10.95 8.90
CA ASN A 68 9.42 -11.07 7.59
C ASN A 68 8.37 -11.01 6.47
N ASP A 69 7.24 -11.70 6.63
CA ASP A 69 6.15 -11.68 5.65
C ASP A 69 5.58 -10.26 5.51
N ASN A 70 5.31 -9.59 6.63
CA ASN A 70 4.81 -8.21 6.64
C ASN A 70 5.80 -7.22 6.01
N LEU A 71 7.10 -7.42 6.26
CA LEU A 71 8.17 -6.63 5.63
C LEU A 71 8.23 -6.89 4.12
N MET A 72 8.14 -8.15 3.68
CA MET A 72 8.16 -8.49 2.26
C MET A 72 6.93 -7.95 1.54
N GLU A 73 5.74 -8.01 2.14
CA GLU A 73 4.54 -7.34 1.62
C GLU A 73 4.77 -5.84 1.41
N LEU A 74 5.35 -5.14 2.40
CA LEU A 74 5.66 -3.73 2.29
C LEU A 74 6.60 -3.44 1.11
N LEU A 75 7.70 -4.18 1.02
CA LEU A 75 8.73 -3.95 -0.01
C LEU A 75 8.20 -4.23 -1.42
N VAL A 76 7.45 -5.32 -1.61
CA VAL A 76 6.82 -5.66 -2.90
C VAL A 76 5.78 -4.61 -3.29
N MET A 77 5.01 -4.11 -2.32
CA MET A 77 4.02 -3.08 -2.55
C MET A 77 4.63 -1.72 -2.91
N ILE A 78 5.77 -1.36 -2.29
CA ILE A 78 6.56 -0.18 -2.68
C ILE A 78 7.06 -0.32 -4.12
N ASP A 79 7.61 -1.48 -4.50
CA ASP A 79 8.08 -1.71 -5.88
C ASP A 79 6.93 -1.61 -6.89
N ALA A 80 5.76 -2.18 -6.57
CA ALA A 80 4.56 -2.08 -7.40
C ALA A 80 4.13 -0.62 -7.61
N CYS A 81 4.09 0.21 -6.55
CA CYS A 81 3.74 1.63 -6.64
C CYS A 81 4.75 2.41 -7.50
N LYS A 82 6.05 2.14 -7.29
CA LYS A 82 7.13 2.77 -8.05
C LYS A 82 7.02 2.47 -9.54
N ARG A 83 6.78 1.20 -9.91
CA ARG A 83 6.60 0.79 -11.32
C ARG A 83 5.30 1.31 -11.93
N ALA A 84 4.25 1.47 -11.11
CA ALA A 84 3.01 2.15 -11.51
C ALA A 84 3.14 3.68 -11.65
N SER A 85 4.35 4.23 -11.46
CA SER A 85 4.68 5.66 -11.60
C SER A 85 4.02 6.54 -10.53
N ALA A 86 3.94 6.08 -9.29
CA ALA A 86 3.60 6.93 -8.15
C ALA A 86 4.51 8.18 -8.09
N GLY A 87 3.95 9.31 -7.67
CA GLY A 87 4.66 10.59 -7.60
C GLY A 87 5.55 10.69 -6.36
N ARG A 88 5.04 10.22 -5.22
CA ARG A 88 5.75 10.11 -3.94
C ARG A 88 5.30 8.86 -3.19
#